data_AF-A0A952T8W7-F1
#
_entry.id   AF-A0A952T8W7-F1
#
_cell.length_a   1.000
_cell.length_b   1.000
_cell.length_c   1.000
_cell.angle_alpha   90.00
_cell.angle_beta   90.00
_cell.angle_gamma   90.00
#
_symmetry.space_group_name_H-M   'P 1'
#
loop_
_entity.id
_entity.type
_entity.pdbx_description
1 polymer ?
#
loop_
_entity_poly.entity_id
_entity_poly.type
_entity_poly.pdbx_seq_one_letter_code
_entity_poly.pdbx_strand_id
1 'polypeptide(L)'
;MPDIIQLLPDSIANQIAAGEVVQRPASAVKELMENSIDAGATNIRLLVKDAGKSLLQVIDNGMGMSETDARMSLERHATSKIRTADDLFKLRTMGFRGEALASIAAVSQLEMKTRLADKELGTLLVVEGSEVKKQEAVACAQGTSISVKNLFYNIPARRNFLKSNPVELKHIIDEFQRLALAHASIAFSFIQGDELVFDLPAGKLSHRIVNLFGKSYQGQLAACTEETEYVKVTGYIGRPELARKTRGEQFLFVNNRFIRSNYLNHAVMNAFEGLMPENSFPFYVLFIDIDPKHIDVNVHPTKTEIKFDDERAVYAVMRSAVRQALGAHNLAPALDFAEDVNIISKLSGTSTEAAREVYFEERFQSSFKRANQQEWEKLFEGELANADEQNPQLSAKEIEFLQSKEQEDIEASSSEPLFQLHNQYILRQVKTGLMVIHQQAAHERVLLEKFLDRLNRNSGESQQSLFPQTITFSAGDFALLMEMEKEIKALGFRFEPFGKNTVVVQGIPAGIGSAQAKELFEGLMHQFKQNQSTLSLPVKENLARALAKRAAIKPGEKLGHDAMNALVSNLMACKAPGYSPDGETTYFIFDLGKIGMYFRQ
;
A
#
# COMPACT_ATOMS: atom_id res chain seq x y z
N MET A 1 -51.22 2.55 -15.38
CA MET A 1 -49.83 2.45 -15.88
C MET A 1 -49.29 1.14 -15.36
N PRO A 2 -48.55 0.34 -16.15
CA PRO A 2 -47.92 -0.86 -15.62
C PRO A 2 -46.92 -0.46 -14.53
N ASP A 3 -46.80 -1.28 -13.49
CA ASP A 3 -45.86 -1.04 -12.41
C ASP A 3 -44.42 -0.97 -12.96
N ILE A 4 -43.71 0.09 -12.59
CA ILE A 4 -42.39 0.45 -13.15
C ILE A 4 -41.26 -0.33 -12.45
N ILE A 5 -41.50 -0.80 -11.23
CA ILE A 5 -40.52 -1.53 -10.42
C ILE A 5 -40.63 -3.02 -10.72
N GLN A 6 -39.53 -3.66 -11.13
CA GLN A 6 -39.46 -5.09 -11.42
C GLN A 6 -38.32 -5.74 -10.64
N LEU A 7 -38.51 -7.01 -10.26
CA LEU A 7 -37.45 -7.84 -9.69
C LEU A 7 -36.35 -8.05 -10.73
N LEU A 8 -35.11 -7.85 -10.31
CA LEU A 8 -33.95 -8.16 -11.14
C LEU A 8 -33.84 -9.68 -11.32
N PRO A 9 -33.49 -10.17 -12.52
CA PRO A 9 -33.12 -11.56 -12.71
C PRO A 9 -31.97 -11.96 -11.77
N ASP A 10 -32.03 -13.17 -11.21
CA ASP A 10 -31.04 -13.66 -10.25
C ASP A 10 -29.60 -13.59 -10.81
N SER A 11 -29.42 -13.85 -12.11
CA SER A 11 -28.11 -13.73 -12.76
C SER A 11 -27.54 -12.31 -12.73
N ILE A 12 -28.37 -11.28 -12.92
CA ILE A 12 -27.96 -9.88 -12.88
C ILE A 12 -27.71 -9.45 -11.43
N ALA A 13 -28.61 -9.83 -10.51
CA ALA A 13 -28.42 -9.59 -9.08
C ALA A 13 -27.12 -10.25 -8.56
N ASN A 14 -26.80 -11.45 -9.06
CA ASN A 14 -25.55 -12.18 -8.83
C ASN A 14 -24.33 -11.41 -9.30
N GLN A 15 -24.35 -10.89 -10.52
CA GLN A 15 -23.25 -10.10 -11.08
C GLN A 15 -23.04 -8.76 -10.35
N ILE A 16 -24.12 -8.11 -9.90
CA ILE A 16 -24.05 -6.85 -9.16
C ILE A 16 -23.36 -7.08 -7.81
N ALA A 17 -23.88 -7.98 -6.97
CA ALA A 17 -23.27 -8.20 -5.64
C ALA A 17 -21.88 -8.85 -5.74
N ALA A 18 -21.61 -9.63 -6.80
CA ALA A 18 -20.26 -10.12 -7.06
C ALA A 18 -19.24 -8.97 -7.25
N GLY A 19 -19.68 -7.76 -7.61
CA GLY A 19 -18.82 -6.58 -7.68
C GLY A 19 -18.44 -5.99 -6.34
N GLU A 20 -19.27 -6.20 -5.32
CA GLU A 20 -19.01 -5.76 -3.96
C GLU A 20 -18.06 -6.74 -3.26
N VAL A 21 -18.21 -8.04 -3.53
CA VAL A 21 -17.44 -9.11 -2.89
C VAL A 21 -16.13 -9.44 -3.63
N VAL A 22 -16.16 -9.50 -4.97
CA VAL A 22 -15.02 -9.89 -5.82
C VAL A 22 -14.68 -8.76 -6.77
N GLN A 23 -13.79 -7.87 -6.33
CA GLN A 23 -13.36 -6.72 -7.13
C GLN A 23 -12.18 -7.05 -8.05
N ARG A 24 -11.33 -8.00 -7.65
CA ARG A 24 -10.09 -8.37 -8.34
C ARG A 24 -9.66 -9.80 -8.01
N PRO A 25 -8.70 -10.41 -8.74
CA PRO A 25 -8.21 -11.76 -8.46
C PRO A 25 -7.77 -11.98 -7.01
N ALA A 26 -7.09 -11.02 -6.39
CA ALA A 26 -6.67 -11.12 -4.99
C ALA A 26 -7.85 -11.29 -4.01
N SER A 27 -9.02 -10.71 -4.28
CA SER A 27 -10.23 -10.91 -3.48
C SER A 27 -10.71 -12.36 -3.55
N ALA A 28 -10.65 -12.97 -4.74
CA ALA A 28 -10.99 -14.38 -4.89
C ALA A 28 -9.98 -15.29 -4.18
N VAL A 29 -8.68 -14.97 -4.24
CA VAL A 29 -7.64 -15.70 -3.48
C VAL A 29 -7.94 -15.65 -1.98
N LYS A 30 -8.21 -14.45 -1.45
CA LYS A 30 -8.55 -14.25 -0.04
C LYS A 30 -9.67 -15.17 0.40
N GLU A 31 -10.82 -15.07 -0.26
CA GLU A 31 -12.03 -15.80 0.15
C GLU A 31 -11.87 -17.33 0.02
N LEU A 32 -11.20 -17.80 -1.05
CA LEU A 32 -10.97 -19.23 -1.24
C LEU A 32 -9.99 -19.80 -0.21
N MET A 33 -8.90 -19.09 0.09
CA MET A 33 -7.94 -19.52 1.10
C MET A 33 -8.52 -19.44 2.52
N GLU A 34 -9.30 -18.41 2.85
CA GLU A 34 -10.04 -18.32 4.12
C GLU A 34 -11.01 -19.51 4.28
N ASN A 35 -11.70 -19.92 3.20
CA ASN A 35 -12.54 -21.12 3.25
C ASN A 35 -11.75 -22.41 3.48
N SER A 36 -10.56 -22.55 2.90
CA SER A 36 -9.68 -23.68 3.17
C SER A 36 -9.20 -23.71 4.64
N ILE A 37 -8.91 -22.55 5.22
CA ILE A 37 -8.54 -22.42 6.64
C ILE A 37 -9.72 -22.80 7.54
N ASP A 38 -10.91 -22.26 7.27
CA ASP A 38 -12.13 -22.58 8.03
C ASP A 38 -12.51 -24.08 7.90
N ALA A 39 -12.13 -24.74 6.80
CA ALA A 39 -12.29 -26.19 6.61
C ALA A 39 -11.26 -27.05 7.36
N GLY A 40 -10.38 -26.43 8.16
CA GLY A 40 -9.37 -27.12 8.97
C GLY A 40 -8.18 -27.67 8.16
N ALA A 41 -7.88 -27.08 7.00
CA ALA A 41 -6.76 -27.52 6.17
C ALA A 41 -5.41 -27.32 6.89
N THR A 42 -4.51 -28.29 6.71
CA THR A 42 -3.12 -28.23 7.20
C THR A 42 -2.13 -27.94 6.08
N ASN A 43 -2.53 -28.10 4.82
CA ASN A 43 -1.77 -27.79 3.62
C ASN A 43 -2.67 -27.10 2.60
N ILE A 44 -2.26 -25.91 2.17
CA ILE A 44 -2.97 -25.09 1.19
C ILE A 44 -2.01 -24.72 0.05
N ARG A 45 -2.40 -25.01 -1.18
CA ARG A 45 -1.65 -24.70 -2.40
C ARG A 45 -2.42 -23.73 -3.28
N LEU A 46 -1.80 -22.61 -3.61
CA LEU A 46 -2.29 -21.61 -4.55
C LEU A 46 -1.54 -21.74 -5.87
N LEU A 47 -2.27 -21.88 -6.98
CA LEU A 47 -1.73 -21.84 -8.34
C LEU A 47 -2.35 -20.67 -9.09
N VAL A 48 -1.52 -19.86 -9.73
CA VAL A 48 -1.97 -18.67 -10.46
C VAL A 48 -1.31 -18.62 -11.83
N LYS A 49 -2.12 -18.38 -12.88
CA LYS A 49 -1.64 -18.07 -14.24
C LYS A 49 -2.18 -16.71 -14.68
N ASP A 50 -1.36 -15.96 -15.41
CA ASP A 50 -1.65 -14.58 -15.86
C ASP A 50 -2.22 -13.68 -14.76
N ALA A 51 -1.59 -13.71 -13.57
CA ALA A 51 -2.02 -12.96 -12.39
C ALA A 51 -3.49 -13.20 -11.97
N GLY A 52 -4.00 -14.41 -12.21
CA GLY A 52 -5.33 -14.85 -11.81
C GLY A 52 -6.43 -14.48 -12.81
N LYS A 53 -6.06 -13.89 -13.96
CA LYS A 53 -7.01 -13.59 -15.03
C LYS A 53 -7.42 -14.84 -15.80
N SER A 54 -6.47 -15.72 -16.10
CA SER A 54 -6.74 -16.97 -16.84
C SER A 54 -7.07 -18.12 -15.91
N LEU A 55 -6.27 -18.33 -14.86
CA LEU A 55 -6.48 -19.38 -13.86
C LEU A 55 -6.04 -18.91 -12.47
N LEU A 56 -6.91 -19.17 -11.49
CA LEU A 56 -6.63 -19.13 -10.07
C LEU A 56 -7.15 -20.44 -9.48
N GLN A 57 -6.29 -21.22 -8.83
CA GLN A 57 -6.68 -22.48 -8.23
C GLN A 57 -6.19 -22.58 -6.79
N VAL A 58 -7.09 -22.89 -5.86
CA VAL A 58 -6.77 -23.19 -4.47
C VAL A 58 -7.06 -24.67 -4.22
N ILE A 59 -6.06 -25.38 -3.70
CA ILE A 59 -6.14 -26.80 -3.36
C ILE A 59 -5.82 -26.93 -1.88
N ASP A 60 -6.70 -27.57 -1.13
CA ASP A 60 -6.53 -27.84 0.29
C ASP A 60 -6.77 -29.31 0.63
N ASN A 61 -6.30 -29.70 1.81
CA ASN A 61 -6.55 -31.00 2.42
C ASN A 61 -7.52 -30.90 3.61
N GLY A 62 -8.47 -29.97 3.55
CA GLY A 62 -9.47 -29.78 4.60
C GLY A 62 -10.47 -30.93 4.69
N MET A 63 -11.58 -30.70 5.40
CA MET A 63 -12.61 -31.73 5.59
C MET A 63 -13.33 -32.15 4.30
N GLY A 64 -13.37 -31.29 3.28
CA GLY A 64 -14.15 -31.51 2.05
C GLY A 64 -15.64 -31.25 2.24
N MET A 65 -16.44 -31.48 1.20
CA MET A 65 -17.89 -31.31 1.19
C MET A 65 -18.58 -32.58 0.67
N SER A 66 -19.81 -32.82 1.13
CA SER A 66 -20.70 -33.80 0.51
C SER A 66 -21.17 -33.30 -0.86
N GLU A 67 -21.75 -34.18 -1.68
CA GLU A 67 -22.33 -33.80 -2.98
C GLU A 67 -23.39 -32.69 -2.83
N THR A 68 -24.23 -32.81 -1.81
CA THR A 68 -25.29 -31.83 -1.53
C THR A 68 -24.71 -30.50 -1.04
N ASP A 69 -23.74 -30.54 -0.12
CA ASP A 69 -23.09 -29.33 0.39
C ASP A 69 -22.28 -28.62 -0.70
N ALA A 70 -21.61 -29.37 -1.57
CA ALA A 70 -20.86 -28.82 -2.69
C ALA A 70 -21.78 -28.01 -3.60
N ARG A 71 -22.98 -28.52 -3.91
CA ARG A 71 -23.98 -27.79 -4.67
C ARG A 71 -24.53 -26.59 -3.90
N MET A 72 -24.86 -26.78 -2.62
CA MET A 72 -25.43 -25.73 -1.79
C MET A 72 -24.46 -24.58 -1.51
N SER A 73 -23.15 -24.84 -1.50
CA SER A 73 -22.12 -23.82 -1.31
C SER A 73 -22.08 -22.76 -2.43
N LEU A 74 -22.72 -23.05 -3.58
CA LEU A 74 -22.83 -22.15 -4.72
C LEU A 74 -24.09 -21.27 -4.65
N GLU A 75 -25.02 -21.56 -3.74
CA GLU A 75 -26.21 -20.76 -3.52
C GLU A 75 -25.93 -19.57 -2.58
N ARG A 76 -26.70 -18.49 -2.74
CA ARG A 76 -26.59 -17.32 -1.87
C ARG A 76 -27.15 -17.59 -0.49
N HIS A 77 -26.55 -16.94 0.51
CA HIS A 77 -26.94 -17.02 1.92
C HIS A 77 -26.88 -18.44 2.50
N ALA A 78 -26.16 -19.35 1.81
CA ALA A 78 -25.90 -20.69 2.28
C ALA A 78 -24.56 -20.70 3.03
N THR A 79 -24.59 -20.98 4.33
CA THR A 79 -23.38 -21.08 5.15
C THR A 79 -23.53 -22.13 6.23
N SER A 80 -22.42 -22.82 6.53
CA SER A 80 -22.30 -23.74 7.66
C SER A 80 -21.82 -23.05 8.95
N LYS A 81 -21.45 -21.75 8.88
CA LYS A 81 -20.67 -21.06 9.92
C LYS A 81 -21.51 -20.29 10.94
N ILE A 82 -22.72 -19.87 10.57
CA ILE A 82 -23.66 -19.18 11.46
C ILE A 82 -25.07 -19.76 11.31
N ARG A 83 -25.83 -19.85 12.40
CA ARG A 83 -27.22 -20.33 12.40
C ARG A 83 -28.19 -19.36 13.07
N THR A 84 -27.70 -18.55 14.00
CA THR A 84 -28.49 -17.59 14.78
C THR A 84 -27.90 -16.19 14.71
N ALA A 85 -28.69 -15.15 15.00
CA ALA A 85 -28.20 -13.77 15.03
C ALA A 85 -27.11 -13.57 16.09
N ASP A 86 -27.16 -14.29 17.21
CA ASP A 86 -26.16 -14.24 18.28
C ASP A 86 -24.79 -14.79 17.86
N ASP A 87 -24.76 -15.68 16.85
CA ASP A 87 -23.49 -16.21 16.32
C ASP A 87 -22.68 -15.09 15.66
N LEU A 88 -23.32 -14.05 15.12
CA LEU A 88 -22.67 -12.89 14.51
C LEU A 88 -21.73 -12.17 15.49
N PHE A 89 -22.10 -12.12 16.78
CA PHE A 89 -21.34 -11.45 17.84
C PHE A 89 -20.28 -12.35 18.50
N LYS A 90 -20.21 -13.63 18.12
CA LYS A 90 -19.24 -14.63 18.64
C LYS A 90 -18.26 -15.11 17.57
N LEU A 91 -18.27 -14.49 16.39
CA LEU A 91 -17.55 -14.96 15.22
C LEU A 91 -16.03 -15.00 15.44
N ARG A 92 -15.48 -16.21 15.37
CA ARG A 92 -14.03 -16.48 15.20
C ARG A 92 -13.67 -16.98 13.79
N THR A 93 -14.67 -17.23 12.94
CA THR A 93 -14.47 -17.70 11.56
C THR A 93 -14.22 -16.52 10.62
N MET A 94 -13.43 -16.75 9.57
CA MET A 94 -12.99 -15.67 8.68
C MET A 94 -14.11 -15.21 7.73
N GLY A 95 -14.91 -16.17 7.22
CA GLY A 95 -16.12 -15.91 6.44
C GLY A 95 -17.41 -16.22 7.21
N PHE A 96 -18.52 -15.53 6.91
CA PHE A 96 -19.83 -15.81 7.54
C PHE A 96 -21.06 -15.49 6.66
N ARG A 97 -20.90 -14.75 5.55
CA ARG A 97 -22.03 -14.26 4.75
C ARG A 97 -22.65 -15.30 3.81
N GLY A 98 -21.94 -16.39 3.49
CA GLY A 98 -22.44 -17.41 2.56
C GLY A 98 -22.61 -16.90 1.12
N GLU A 99 -21.81 -15.91 0.71
CA GLU A 99 -21.97 -15.21 -0.58
C GLU A 99 -20.73 -15.29 -1.48
N ALA A 100 -19.55 -15.58 -0.90
CA ALA A 100 -18.28 -15.44 -1.60
C ALA A 100 -18.16 -16.41 -2.79
N LEU A 101 -18.43 -17.70 -2.56
CA LEU A 101 -18.27 -18.70 -3.60
C LEU A 101 -19.32 -18.56 -4.72
N ALA A 102 -20.57 -18.29 -4.35
CA ALA A 102 -21.64 -17.95 -5.28
C ALA A 102 -21.28 -16.74 -6.16
N SER A 103 -20.72 -15.69 -5.54
CA SER A 103 -20.27 -14.48 -6.24
C SER A 103 -19.12 -14.76 -7.22
N ILE A 104 -18.15 -15.58 -6.82
CA ILE A 104 -17.05 -16.00 -7.70
C ILE A 104 -17.61 -16.81 -8.88
N ALA A 105 -18.49 -17.76 -8.63
CA ALA A 105 -19.10 -18.60 -9.66
C ALA A 105 -19.95 -17.80 -10.67
N ALA A 106 -20.57 -16.69 -10.23
CA ALA A 106 -21.36 -15.81 -11.10
C ALA A 106 -20.53 -15.04 -12.13
N VAL A 107 -19.25 -14.79 -11.83
CA VAL A 107 -18.36 -13.95 -12.64
C VAL A 107 -17.18 -14.71 -13.24
N SER A 108 -17.19 -16.05 -13.18
CA SER A 108 -16.10 -16.89 -13.68
C SER A 108 -16.61 -18.22 -14.22
N GLN A 109 -15.70 -19.01 -14.79
CA GLN A 109 -15.91 -20.42 -15.07
C GLN A 109 -15.24 -21.22 -13.96
N LEU A 110 -16.05 -21.76 -13.04
CA LEU A 110 -15.59 -22.41 -11.83
C LEU A 110 -15.63 -23.94 -11.96
N GLU A 111 -14.55 -24.60 -11.55
CA GLU A 111 -14.46 -26.05 -11.44
C GLU A 111 -14.11 -26.41 -9.99
N MET A 112 -14.98 -27.16 -9.31
CA MET A 112 -14.77 -27.63 -7.94
C MET A 112 -14.62 -29.15 -7.93
N LYS A 113 -13.59 -29.64 -7.25
CA LYS A 113 -13.43 -31.05 -6.87
C LYS A 113 -13.37 -31.13 -5.37
N THR A 114 -14.20 -31.96 -4.75
CA THR A 114 -14.19 -32.09 -3.28
C THR A 114 -14.49 -33.52 -2.86
N ARG A 115 -13.85 -33.97 -1.76
CA ARG A 115 -14.07 -35.31 -1.21
C ARG A 115 -13.92 -35.31 0.31
N LEU A 116 -14.91 -35.90 0.98
CA LEU A 116 -14.87 -36.19 2.40
C LEU A 116 -13.91 -37.35 2.72
N ALA A 117 -13.34 -37.35 3.93
CA ALA A 117 -12.36 -38.36 4.36
C ALA A 117 -12.90 -39.81 4.29
N ASP A 118 -14.19 -39.99 4.60
CA ASP A 118 -14.90 -41.28 4.70
C ASP A 118 -15.43 -41.81 3.37
N LYS A 119 -15.30 -41.05 2.28
CA LYS A 119 -15.81 -41.42 0.94
C LYS A 119 -14.68 -41.79 0.00
N GLU A 120 -14.86 -42.85 -0.78
CA GLU A 120 -13.89 -43.28 -1.81
C GLU A 120 -13.91 -42.37 -3.05
N LEU A 121 -15.09 -41.86 -3.42
CA LEU A 121 -15.29 -40.95 -4.55
C LEU A 121 -15.62 -39.55 -4.04
N GLY A 122 -15.10 -38.54 -4.74
CA GLY A 122 -15.47 -37.15 -4.57
C GLY A 122 -16.50 -36.69 -5.60
N THR A 123 -16.84 -35.41 -5.55
CA THR A 123 -17.76 -34.75 -6.48
C THR A 123 -16.99 -33.72 -7.32
N LEU A 124 -17.22 -33.74 -8.64
CA LEU A 124 -16.82 -32.69 -9.58
C LEU A 124 -18.04 -31.83 -9.91
N LEU A 125 -17.90 -30.52 -9.74
CA LEU A 125 -18.87 -29.53 -10.21
C LEU A 125 -18.19 -28.60 -11.22
N VAL A 126 -18.86 -28.36 -12.35
CA VAL A 126 -18.46 -27.34 -13.34
C VAL A 126 -19.59 -26.34 -13.45
N VAL A 127 -19.27 -25.07 -13.20
CA VAL A 127 -20.21 -23.96 -13.12
C VAL A 127 -19.77 -22.83 -14.02
N GLU A 128 -20.70 -22.27 -14.78
CA GLU A 128 -20.46 -21.11 -15.63
C GLU A 128 -21.54 -20.06 -15.37
N GLY A 129 -21.16 -18.90 -14.85
CA GLY A 129 -22.10 -17.80 -14.65
C GLY A 129 -23.25 -18.13 -13.69
N SER A 130 -22.99 -18.89 -12.62
CA SER A 130 -23.97 -19.47 -11.67
C SER A 130 -24.77 -20.66 -12.18
N GLU A 131 -24.63 -21.09 -13.44
CA GLU A 131 -25.30 -22.30 -13.94
C GLU A 131 -24.41 -23.53 -13.79
N VAL A 132 -24.90 -24.57 -13.10
CA VAL A 132 -24.22 -25.87 -13.01
C VAL A 132 -24.33 -26.59 -14.35
N LYS A 133 -23.21 -26.73 -15.06
CA LYS A 133 -23.10 -27.43 -16.35
C LYS A 133 -22.86 -28.92 -16.18
N LYS A 134 -22.10 -29.30 -15.16
CA LYS A 134 -21.71 -30.69 -14.91
C LYS A 134 -21.67 -30.98 -13.42
N GLN A 135 -22.20 -32.14 -13.04
CA GLN A 135 -22.08 -32.73 -11.70
C GLN A 135 -21.86 -34.23 -11.85
N GLU A 136 -20.70 -34.73 -11.44
CA GLU A 136 -20.37 -36.16 -11.54
C GLU A 136 -19.45 -36.61 -10.40
N ALA A 137 -19.41 -37.92 -10.16
CA ALA A 137 -18.44 -38.51 -9.24
C ALA A 137 -17.04 -38.52 -9.87
N VAL A 138 -16.01 -38.20 -9.08
CA VAL A 138 -14.62 -38.13 -9.53
C VAL A 138 -13.67 -38.73 -8.50
N ALA A 139 -12.60 -39.36 -8.97
CA ALA A 139 -11.49 -39.75 -8.10
C ALA A 139 -10.60 -38.52 -7.81
N CYS A 140 -10.56 -38.08 -6.56
CA CYS A 140 -9.69 -36.99 -6.11
C CYS A 140 -9.17 -37.24 -4.68
N ALA A 141 -8.14 -36.48 -4.28
CA ALA A 141 -7.64 -36.52 -2.90
C ALA A 141 -8.67 -35.95 -1.91
N GLN A 142 -8.49 -36.23 -0.61
CA GLN A 142 -9.31 -35.62 0.44
C GLN A 142 -9.12 -34.10 0.44
N GLY A 143 -10.20 -33.37 0.72
CA GLY A 143 -10.21 -31.91 0.78
C GLY A 143 -10.92 -31.31 -0.42
N THR A 144 -10.57 -30.07 -0.75
CA THR A 144 -11.23 -29.33 -1.81
C THR A 144 -10.23 -28.67 -2.76
N SER A 145 -10.52 -28.70 -4.06
CA SER A 145 -9.81 -28.00 -5.11
C SER A 145 -10.80 -27.14 -5.89
N ILE A 146 -10.65 -25.82 -5.81
CA ILE A 146 -11.48 -24.86 -6.55
C ILE A 146 -10.60 -24.18 -7.59
N SER A 147 -10.95 -24.33 -8.86
CA SER A 147 -10.32 -23.64 -10.00
C SER A 147 -11.27 -22.58 -10.54
N VAL A 148 -10.84 -21.33 -10.53
CA VAL A 148 -11.52 -20.18 -11.08
C VAL A 148 -10.83 -19.82 -12.39
N LYS A 149 -11.51 -20.04 -13.51
CA LYS A 149 -11.01 -19.76 -14.86
C LYS A 149 -11.70 -18.51 -15.42
N ASN A 150 -10.94 -17.71 -16.18
CA ASN A 150 -11.43 -16.55 -16.92
C ASN A 150 -12.29 -15.60 -16.06
N LEU A 151 -11.67 -15.03 -15.01
CA LEU A 151 -12.37 -14.11 -14.11
C LEU A 151 -12.90 -12.89 -14.89
N PHE A 152 -14.17 -12.53 -14.65
CA PHE A 152 -14.92 -11.48 -15.35
C PHE A 152 -15.15 -11.69 -16.85
N TYR A 153 -15.10 -12.93 -17.35
CA TYR A 153 -15.34 -13.20 -18.78
C TYR A 153 -16.68 -12.68 -19.30
N ASN A 154 -17.72 -12.71 -18.46
CA ASN A 154 -19.09 -12.27 -18.74
C ASN A 154 -19.37 -10.81 -18.32
N ILE A 155 -18.38 -10.07 -17.80
CA ILE A 155 -18.49 -8.65 -17.44
C ILE A 155 -17.30 -7.86 -18.04
N PRO A 156 -17.37 -7.49 -19.35
CA PRO A 156 -16.25 -6.86 -20.06
C PRO A 156 -15.74 -5.57 -19.42
N ALA A 157 -16.63 -4.73 -18.89
CA ALA A 157 -16.25 -3.48 -18.23
C ALA A 157 -15.34 -3.71 -17.01
N ARG A 158 -15.64 -4.71 -16.17
CA ARG A 158 -14.78 -5.08 -15.02
C ARG A 158 -13.48 -5.71 -15.45
N ARG A 159 -13.51 -6.55 -16.49
CA ARG A 159 -12.30 -7.15 -17.06
C ARG A 159 -11.33 -6.08 -17.57
N ASN A 160 -11.85 -5.00 -18.17
CA ASN A 160 -11.05 -3.86 -18.61
C ASN A 160 -10.55 -2.98 -17.45
N PHE A 161 -11.19 -3.02 -16.29
CA PHE A 161 -10.78 -2.28 -15.09
C PHE A 161 -9.63 -2.95 -14.33
N LEU A 162 -9.40 -4.26 -14.57
CA LEU A 162 -8.23 -4.96 -14.03
C LEU A 162 -6.94 -4.27 -14.46
N LYS A 163 -6.02 -4.12 -13.51
CA LYS A 163 -4.72 -3.48 -13.78
C LYS A 163 -3.79 -4.43 -14.54
N SER A 164 -2.54 -4.02 -14.76
CA SER A 164 -1.53 -4.88 -15.40
C SER A 164 -1.33 -6.16 -14.57
N ASN A 165 -0.87 -7.23 -15.22
CA ASN A 165 -0.69 -8.53 -14.54
C ASN A 165 0.19 -8.41 -13.30
N PRO A 166 1.29 -7.65 -13.28
CA PRO A 166 2.15 -7.58 -12.09
C PRO A 166 1.55 -6.77 -10.94
N VAL A 167 0.70 -5.78 -11.22
CA VAL A 167 -0.07 -5.09 -10.18
C VAL A 167 -1.05 -6.05 -9.51
N GLU A 168 -1.79 -6.84 -10.31
CA GLU A 168 -2.72 -7.85 -9.76
C GLU A 168 -1.98 -8.97 -9.03
N LEU A 169 -0.83 -9.41 -9.56
CA LEU A 169 0.02 -10.40 -8.93
C LEU A 169 0.57 -9.91 -7.59
N LYS A 170 0.99 -8.64 -7.52
CA LYS A 170 1.42 -8.03 -6.26
C LYS A 170 0.29 -8.07 -5.22
N HIS A 171 -0.93 -7.73 -5.61
CA HIS A 171 -2.09 -7.82 -4.71
C HIS A 171 -2.35 -9.26 -4.25
N ILE A 172 -2.17 -10.26 -5.13
CA ILE A 172 -2.27 -11.68 -4.77
C ILE A 172 -1.17 -12.07 -3.77
N ILE A 173 0.08 -11.66 -4.02
CA ILE A 173 1.23 -11.93 -3.14
C ILE A 173 1.00 -11.32 -1.76
N ASP A 174 0.59 -10.05 -1.71
CA ASP A 174 0.32 -9.34 -0.45
C ASP A 174 -0.74 -10.09 0.37
N GLU A 175 -1.79 -10.58 -0.28
CA GLU A 175 -2.88 -11.30 0.38
C GLU A 175 -2.45 -12.70 0.85
N PHE A 176 -1.72 -13.43 0.00
CA PHE A 176 -1.12 -14.71 0.35
C PHE A 176 -0.18 -14.56 1.57
N GLN A 177 0.65 -13.51 1.61
CA GLN A 177 1.53 -13.22 2.73
C GLN A 177 0.76 -12.95 4.02
N ARG A 178 -0.33 -12.17 3.98
CA ARG A 178 -1.17 -11.90 5.16
C ARG A 178 -1.73 -13.18 5.75
N LEU A 179 -2.31 -14.05 4.92
CA LEU A 179 -2.88 -15.33 5.35
C LEU A 179 -1.80 -16.30 5.86
N ALA A 180 -0.67 -16.38 5.17
CA ALA A 180 0.45 -17.22 5.58
C ALA A 180 1.06 -16.77 6.93
N LEU A 181 1.11 -15.45 7.20
CA LEU A 181 1.55 -14.91 8.48
C LEU A 181 0.55 -15.19 9.60
N ALA A 182 -0.74 -14.99 9.34
CA ALA A 182 -1.81 -15.23 10.31
C ALA A 182 -1.86 -16.71 10.77
N HIS A 183 -1.52 -17.64 9.88
CA HIS A 183 -1.64 -19.08 10.12
C HIS A 183 -0.31 -19.82 9.95
N ALA A 184 0.69 -19.48 10.76
CA ALA A 184 2.03 -20.08 10.67
C ALA A 184 2.08 -21.62 10.86
N SER A 185 1.07 -22.20 11.52
CA SER A 185 0.91 -23.64 11.72
C SER A 185 0.43 -24.40 10.47
N ILE A 186 0.01 -23.70 9.41
CA ILE A 186 -0.44 -24.30 8.15
C ILE A 186 0.69 -24.25 7.13
N ALA A 187 0.83 -25.32 6.34
CA ALA A 187 1.74 -25.34 5.20
C ALA A 187 1.12 -24.60 4.02
N PHE A 188 1.85 -23.66 3.42
CA PHE A 188 1.40 -22.90 2.25
C PHE A 188 2.38 -23.07 1.10
N SER A 189 1.86 -23.22 -0.12
CA SER A 189 2.65 -23.17 -1.34
C SER A 189 2.01 -22.25 -2.37
N PHE A 190 2.82 -21.44 -3.05
CA PHE A 190 2.38 -20.54 -4.10
C PHE A 190 3.17 -20.79 -5.38
N ILE A 191 2.46 -21.15 -6.45
CA ILE A 191 3.00 -21.45 -7.77
C ILE A 191 2.44 -20.44 -8.77
N GLN A 192 3.32 -19.78 -9.51
CA GLN A 192 2.97 -18.85 -10.58
C GLN A 192 3.41 -19.42 -11.93
N GLY A 193 2.44 -19.72 -12.81
CA GLY A 193 2.74 -20.45 -14.04
C GLY A 193 3.28 -21.84 -13.70
N ASP A 194 4.58 -22.01 -13.92
CA ASP A 194 5.33 -23.23 -13.59
C ASP A 194 6.42 -22.97 -12.51
N GLU A 195 6.54 -21.74 -12.00
CA GLU A 195 7.55 -21.33 -11.03
C GLU A 195 7.02 -21.43 -9.59
N LEU A 196 7.79 -22.06 -8.70
CA LEU A 196 7.50 -22.12 -7.27
C LEU A 196 8.00 -20.85 -6.58
N VAL A 197 7.07 -19.92 -6.33
CA VAL A 197 7.36 -18.63 -5.70
C VAL A 197 7.62 -18.81 -4.19
N PHE A 198 6.66 -19.43 -3.50
CA PHE A 198 6.76 -19.72 -2.06
C PHE A 198 6.51 -21.19 -1.76
N ASP A 199 7.34 -21.74 -0.87
CA ASP A 199 7.14 -23.03 -0.24
C ASP A 199 7.38 -22.86 1.27
N LEU A 200 6.29 -22.93 2.03
CA LEU A 200 6.22 -22.46 3.40
C LEU A 200 5.73 -23.59 4.31
N PRO A 201 6.63 -24.43 4.87
CA PRO A 201 6.26 -25.58 5.71
C PRO A 201 5.66 -25.15 7.05
N ALA A 202 4.68 -25.88 7.60
CA ALA A 202 4.09 -25.57 8.91
C ALA A 202 5.16 -25.39 10.01
N GLY A 203 5.02 -24.37 10.86
CA GLY A 203 6.01 -24.11 11.92
C GLY A 203 5.73 -22.89 12.79
N LYS A 204 6.79 -22.37 13.42
CA LYS A 204 6.73 -21.16 14.25
C LYS A 204 6.64 -19.90 13.39
N LEU A 205 6.00 -18.86 13.93
CA LEU A 205 5.89 -17.56 13.27
C LEU A 205 7.25 -16.95 12.88
N SER A 206 8.28 -17.09 13.71
CA SER A 206 9.63 -16.60 13.38
C SER A 206 10.20 -17.24 12.11
N HIS A 207 10.03 -18.56 11.96
CA HIS A 207 10.44 -19.29 10.76
C HIS A 207 9.56 -18.90 9.55
N ARG A 208 8.27 -18.62 9.77
CA ARG A 208 7.36 -18.10 8.74
C ARG A 208 7.86 -16.77 8.17
N ILE A 209 8.20 -15.83 9.04
CA ILE A 209 8.72 -14.53 8.66
C ILE A 209 10.00 -14.68 7.83
N VAL A 210 10.96 -15.48 8.30
CA VAL A 210 12.22 -15.70 7.56
C VAL A 210 11.99 -16.36 6.19
N ASN A 211 11.07 -17.32 6.09
CA ASN A 211 10.77 -17.97 4.81
C ASN A 211 10.06 -17.05 3.81
N LEU A 212 9.28 -16.07 4.29
CA LEU A 212 8.56 -15.10 3.45
C LEU A 212 9.47 -13.94 2.98
N PHE A 213 10.22 -13.36 3.90
CA PHE A 213 11.00 -12.13 3.64
C PHE A 213 12.50 -12.38 3.43
N GLY A 214 12.96 -13.60 3.68
CA GLY A 214 14.32 -14.05 3.40
C GLY A 214 15.23 -14.10 4.63
N LYS A 215 16.45 -14.60 4.41
CA LYS A 215 17.44 -14.87 5.47
C LYS A 215 17.94 -13.61 6.20
N SER A 216 17.78 -12.42 5.62
CA SER A 216 18.16 -11.16 6.27
C SER A 216 17.40 -10.91 7.57
N TYR A 217 16.20 -11.48 7.73
CA TYR A 217 15.40 -11.34 8.95
C TYR A 217 15.83 -12.32 10.05
N GLN A 218 16.65 -13.32 9.72
CA GLN A 218 17.13 -14.30 10.70
C GLN A 218 18.03 -13.61 11.74
N GLY A 219 17.66 -13.73 13.02
CA GLY A 219 18.41 -13.11 14.13
C GLY A 219 18.18 -11.61 14.31
N GLN A 220 17.38 -10.98 13.44
CA GLN A 220 17.02 -9.55 13.53
C GLN A 220 15.57 -9.33 13.95
N LEU A 221 14.89 -10.39 14.45
CA LEU A 221 13.55 -10.33 14.99
C LEU A 221 13.60 -10.28 16.52
N ALA A 222 12.88 -9.32 17.11
CA ALA A 222 12.65 -9.21 18.54
C ALA A 222 11.21 -9.62 18.84
N ALA A 223 11.02 -10.54 19.79
CA ALA A 223 9.68 -11.00 20.17
C ALA A 223 8.99 -9.93 21.02
N CYS A 224 7.72 -9.63 20.70
CA CYS A 224 6.87 -8.75 21.48
C CYS A 224 5.79 -9.60 22.14
N THR A 225 5.67 -9.51 23.46
CA THR A 225 4.61 -10.17 24.21
C THR A 225 4.22 -9.28 25.37
N GLU A 226 2.97 -8.85 25.40
CA GLU A 226 2.36 -8.16 26.53
C GLU A 226 0.93 -8.62 26.69
N GLU A 227 0.51 -8.82 27.93
CA GLU A 227 -0.80 -9.35 28.26
C GLU A 227 -1.40 -8.53 29.40
N THR A 228 -2.60 -8.02 29.16
CA THR A 228 -3.43 -7.31 30.13
C THR A 228 -4.75 -8.05 30.27
N GLU A 229 -5.59 -7.67 31.24
CA GLU A 229 -6.91 -8.29 31.42
C GLU A 229 -7.84 -8.10 30.21
N TYR A 230 -7.62 -7.06 29.42
CA TYR A 230 -8.48 -6.69 28.30
C TYR A 230 -7.92 -7.10 26.93
N VAL A 231 -6.59 -7.02 26.76
CA VAL A 231 -5.92 -7.17 25.46
C VAL A 231 -4.61 -7.92 25.62
N LYS A 232 -4.34 -8.84 24.69
CA LYS A 232 -3.06 -9.53 24.56
C LYS A 232 -2.41 -9.18 23.23
N VAL A 233 -1.18 -8.64 23.30
CA VAL A 233 -0.37 -8.30 22.13
C VAL A 233 0.79 -9.28 22.03
N THR A 234 0.90 -10.00 20.92
CA THR A 234 2.01 -10.94 20.65
C THR A 234 2.58 -10.72 19.25
N GLY A 235 3.82 -11.13 18.99
CA GLY A 235 4.38 -11.09 17.65
C GLY A 235 5.87 -10.82 17.60
N TYR A 236 6.33 -10.23 16.49
CA TYR A 236 7.73 -9.87 16.27
C TYR A 236 7.86 -8.48 15.67
N ILE A 237 8.88 -7.75 16.11
CA ILE A 237 9.35 -6.51 15.47
C ILE A 237 10.74 -6.74 14.89
N GLY A 238 11.07 -6.03 13.82
CA GLY A 238 12.41 -5.97 13.28
C GLY A 238 13.27 -5.01 14.09
N ARG A 239 14.57 -5.29 14.20
CA ARG A 239 15.51 -4.32 14.76
C ARG A 239 15.56 -3.04 13.91
N PRO A 240 15.95 -1.89 14.48
CA PRO A 240 16.05 -0.62 13.73
C PRO A 240 16.87 -0.72 12.43
N GLU A 241 17.87 -1.61 12.37
CA GLU A 241 18.69 -1.82 11.17
C GLU A 241 17.93 -2.47 9.99
N LEU A 242 16.79 -3.14 10.26
CA LEU A 242 15.90 -3.68 9.23
C LEU A 242 14.95 -2.63 8.64
N ALA A 243 14.96 -1.39 9.15
CA ALA A 243 14.06 -0.36 8.68
C ALA A 243 14.20 -0.12 7.18
N ARG A 244 13.05 -0.05 6.49
CA ARG A 244 12.98 0.14 5.04
C ARG A 244 12.54 1.56 4.71
N LYS A 245 13.04 2.10 3.59
CA LYS A 245 12.55 3.39 3.07
C LYS A 245 11.15 3.31 2.46
N THR A 246 10.68 2.10 2.17
CA THR A 246 9.34 1.85 1.61
C THR A 246 8.43 1.20 2.64
N ARG A 247 7.20 1.71 2.76
CA ARG A 247 6.12 1.00 3.47
C ARG A 247 5.79 -0.31 2.76
N GLY A 248 5.34 -1.31 3.51
CA GLY A 248 4.82 -2.57 2.96
C GLY A 248 4.92 -3.76 3.89
N GLU A 249 5.88 -3.78 4.81
CA GLU A 249 6.14 -4.94 5.68
C GLU A 249 5.64 -4.72 7.10
N GLN A 250 4.40 -4.27 7.19
CA GLN A 250 3.74 -3.81 8.41
C GLN A 250 2.44 -4.57 8.56
N PHE A 251 2.43 -5.56 9.45
CA PHE A 251 1.32 -6.49 9.59
C PHE A 251 0.73 -6.39 10.98
N LEU A 252 -0.53 -5.94 11.05
CA LEU A 252 -1.36 -5.96 12.24
C LEU A 252 -2.48 -6.96 12.03
N PHE A 253 -2.64 -7.85 13.00
CA PHE A 253 -3.73 -8.82 13.04
C PHE A 253 -4.54 -8.60 14.31
N VAL A 254 -5.86 -8.57 14.20
CA VAL A 254 -6.79 -8.62 15.34
C VAL A 254 -7.56 -9.91 15.24
N ASN A 255 -7.48 -10.79 16.24
CA ASN A 255 -8.12 -12.10 16.21
C ASN A 255 -7.84 -12.88 14.90
N ASN A 256 -6.58 -12.87 14.46
CA ASN A 256 -6.07 -13.45 13.20
C ASN A 256 -6.59 -12.80 11.89
N ARG A 257 -7.36 -11.72 11.96
CA ARG A 257 -7.74 -10.93 10.78
C ARG A 257 -6.77 -9.78 10.56
N PHE A 258 -6.25 -9.66 9.33
CA PHE A 258 -5.41 -8.53 8.96
C PHE A 258 -6.20 -7.21 9.00
N ILE A 259 -5.62 -6.20 9.61
CA ILE A 259 -6.20 -4.85 9.67
C ILE A 259 -5.24 -3.78 9.18
N ARG A 260 -5.81 -2.65 8.78
CA ARG A 260 -5.08 -1.41 8.53
C ARG A 260 -5.57 -0.37 9.53
N SER A 261 -4.66 0.16 10.34
CA SER A 261 -4.96 1.25 11.27
C SER A 261 -3.79 2.22 11.31
N ASN A 262 -4.02 3.45 10.81
CA ASN A 262 -3.01 4.51 10.88
C ASN A 262 -2.68 4.86 12.34
N TYR A 263 -3.68 4.82 13.21
CA TYR A 263 -3.53 5.11 14.63
C TYR A 263 -2.63 4.09 15.34
N LEU A 264 -2.85 2.80 15.08
CA LEU A 264 -2.00 1.74 15.64
C LEU A 264 -0.59 1.75 15.00
N ASN A 265 -0.50 1.94 13.69
CA ASN A 265 0.79 2.10 13.03
C ASN A 265 1.60 3.25 13.64
N HIS A 266 0.94 4.35 14.00
CA HIS A 266 1.55 5.47 14.69
C HIS A 266 2.08 5.09 16.09
N ALA A 267 1.38 4.27 16.87
CA ALA A 267 1.89 3.79 18.15
C ALA A 267 3.22 3.03 17.99
N VAL A 268 3.31 2.14 16.99
CA VAL A 268 4.55 1.41 16.69
C VAL A 268 5.64 2.39 16.24
N MET A 269 5.34 3.31 15.33
CA MET A 269 6.32 4.32 14.86
C MET A 269 6.89 5.16 16.01
N ASN A 270 6.04 5.63 16.93
CA ASN A 270 6.50 6.40 18.10
C ASN A 270 7.35 5.57 19.05
N ALA A 271 7.15 4.25 19.12
CA ALA A 271 8.01 3.39 19.92
C ALA A 271 9.43 3.28 19.35
N PHE A 272 9.60 3.49 18.04
CA PHE A 272 10.90 3.54 17.34
C PHE A 272 11.48 4.96 17.19
N GLU A 273 10.84 5.98 17.78
CA GLU A 273 11.29 7.37 17.70
C GLU A 273 12.73 7.52 18.22
N GLY A 274 13.58 8.20 17.45
CA GLY A 274 15.00 8.42 17.78
C GLY A 274 15.92 7.20 17.55
N LEU A 275 15.38 6.03 17.14
CA LEU A 275 16.16 4.81 16.91
C LEU A 275 16.38 4.49 15.41
N MET A 276 15.62 5.12 14.51
CA MET A 276 15.69 4.87 13.07
C MET A 276 15.93 6.16 12.28
N PRO A 277 16.49 6.08 11.06
CA PRO A 277 16.62 7.22 10.17
C PRO A 277 15.27 7.87 9.84
N GLU A 278 15.27 9.17 9.57
CA GLU A 278 14.07 9.88 9.10
C GLU A 278 13.51 9.24 7.82
N ASN A 279 12.18 9.23 7.68
CA ASN A 279 11.46 8.63 6.55
C ASN A 279 11.71 7.12 6.33
N SER A 280 12.06 6.39 7.39
CA SER A 280 12.14 4.93 7.38
C SER A 280 10.96 4.30 8.13
N PHE A 281 10.69 3.03 7.83
CA PHE A 281 9.56 2.28 8.33
C PHE A 281 10.05 0.97 8.97
N PRO A 282 9.64 0.67 10.21
CA PRO A 282 10.02 -0.57 10.88
C PRO A 282 9.26 -1.74 10.28
N PHE A 283 9.90 -2.91 10.33
CA PHE A 283 9.25 -4.19 10.09
C PHE A 283 8.51 -4.62 11.36
N TYR A 284 7.27 -5.09 11.23
CA TYR A 284 6.59 -5.77 12.35
C TYR A 284 5.48 -6.70 11.87
N VAL A 285 5.24 -7.74 12.67
CA VAL A 285 4.13 -8.68 12.58
C VAL A 285 3.55 -8.83 13.97
N LEU A 286 2.45 -8.14 14.26
CA LEU A 286 1.83 -8.08 15.58
C LEU A 286 0.40 -8.63 15.53
N PHE A 287 0.03 -9.33 16.59
CA PHE A 287 -1.25 -9.97 16.81
C PHE A 287 -1.87 -9.38 18.07
N ILE A 288 -3.10 -8.93 17.96
CA ILE A 288 -3.93 -8.38 19.02
C ILE A 288 -5.06 -9.39 19.23
N ASP A 289 -5.09 -10.02 20.40
CA ASP A 289 -6.17 -10.89 20.84
C ASP A 289 -7.03 -10.12 21.85
N ILE A 290 -8.32 -10.00 21.52
CA ILE A 290 -9.32 -9.22 22.28
C ILE A 290 -10.66 -9.93 22.17
N ASP A 291 -11.49 -9.87 23.22
CA ASP A 291 -12.85 -10.43 23.18
C ASP A 291 -13.62 -9.81 21.99
N PRO A 292 -14.21 -10.62 21.08
CA PRO A 292 -15.02 -10.15 19.96
C PRO A 292 -16.13 -9.16 20.34
N LYS A 293 -16.59 -9.15 21.60
CA LYS A 293 -17.58 -8.17 22.09
C LYS A 293 -17.07 -6.73 22.12
N HIS A 294 -15.75 -6.54 22.19
CA HIS A 294 -15.11 -5.23 22.30
C HIS A 294 -14.59 -4.69 20.97
N ILE A 295 -14.95 -5.36 19.87
CA ILE A 295 -14.57 -4.97 18.51
C ILE A 295 -15.77 -5.01 17.57
N ASP A 296 -15.91 -3.99 16.75
CA ASP A 296 -16.83 -4.00 15.61
C ASP A 296 -16.04 -4.25 14.33
N VAL A 297 -16.31 -5.40 13.71
CA VAL A 297 -15.65 -5.87 12.50
C VAL A 297 -16.44 -5.54 11.23
N ASN A 298 -17.63 -4.96 11.35
CA ASN A 298 -18.54 -4.66 10.23
C ASN A 298 -18.47 -3.18 9.81
N VAL A 299 -17.31 -2.54 9.94
CA VAL A 299 -17.11 -1.13 9.61
C VAL A 299 -16.92 -0.89 8.11
N HIS A 300 -16.13 -1.74 7.43
CA HIS A 300 -15.79 -1.58 6.02
C HIS A 300 -16.14 -2.84 5.18
N PRO A 301 -16.55 -2.71 3.90
CA PRO A 301 -16.90 -3.85 3.04
C PRO A 301 -15.84 -4.95 2.93
N THR A 302 -14.55 -4.56 2.87
CA THR A 302 -13.40 -5.50 2.83
C THR A 302 -12.97 -6.00 4.21
N LYS A 303 -13.59 -5.51 5.29
CA LYS A 303 -13.32 -5.85 6.70
C LYS A 303 -11.86 -5.65 7.12
N THR A 304 -11.15 -4.75 6.45
CA THR A 304 -9.75 -4.39 6.80
C THR A 304 -9.66 -3.33 7.89
N GLU A 305 -10.79 -2.74 8.27
CA GLU A 305 -10.89 -1.74 9.33
C GLU A 305 -11.78 -2.31 10.43
N ILE A 306 -11.35 -2.12 11.68
CA ILE A 306 -12.02 -2.57 12.89
C ILE A 306 -12.08 -1.38 13.83
N LYS A 307 -13.23 -1.21 14.48
CA LYS A 307 -13.40 -0.22 15.54
C LYS A 307 -13.31 -0.92 16.88
N PHE A 308 -12.52 -0.38 17.79
CA PHE A 308 -12.40 -0.91 19.15
C PHE A 308 -13.28 -0.09 20.10
N ASP A 309 -13.80 -0.74 21.15
CA ASP A 309 -14.51 -0.04 22.23
C ASP A 309 -13.61 0.96 22.95
N ASP A 310 -12.36 0.56 23.24
CA ASP A 310 -11.32 1.41 23.85
C ASP A 310 -10.01 1.36 23.05
N GLU A 311 -9.94 2.18 22.00
CA GLU A 311 -8.73 2.32 21.17
C GLU A 311 -7.52 2.84 21.94
N ARG A 312 -7.72 3.61 23.02
CA ARG A 312 -6.61 4.20 23.79
C ARG A 312 -5.90 3.14 24.62
N ALA A 313 -6.66 2.22 25.22
CA ALA A 313 -6.10 1.08 25.93
C ALA A 313 -5.25 0.20 24.99
N VAL A 314 -5.79 -0.17 23.82
CA VAL A 314 -5.07 -0.97 22.81
C VAL A 314 -3.79 -0.26 22.35
N TYR A 315 -3.85 1.06 22.11
CA TYR A 315 -2.69 1.87 21.74
C TYR A 315 -1.60 1.83 22.81
N ALA A 316 -1.97 2.01 24.09
CA ALA A 316 -1.03 2.04 25.20
C ALA A 316 -0.33 0.68 25.38
N VAL A 317 -1.09 -0.42 25.36
CA VAL A 317 -0.55 -1.78 25.45
C VAL A 317 0.37 -2.07 24.27
N MET A 318 -0.05 -1.78 23.04
CA MET A 318 0.80 -2.06 21.89
C MET A 318 2.10 -1.23 21.89
N ARG A 319 2.04 0.05 22.31
CA ARG A 319 3.24 0.89 22.45
C ARG A 319 4.17 0.33 23.52
N SER A 320 3.64 -0.09 24.66
CA SER A 320 4.39 -0.72 25.75
C SER A 320 5.09 -1.99 25.27
N ALA A 321 4.40 -2.86 24.55
CA ALA A 321 4.91 -4.14 24.06
C ALA A 321 6.10 -3.95 23.13
N VAL A 322 6.00 -2.97 22.23
CA VAL A 322 7.07 -2.64 21.28
C VAL A 322 8.25 -2.00 22.00
N ARG A 323 8.03 -1.06 22.93
CA ARG A 323 9.12 -0.44 23.71
C ARG A 323 9.85 -1.45 24.57
N GLN A 324 9.13 -2.37 25.20
CA GLN A 324 9.71 -3.44 26.01
C GLN A 324 10.57 -4.38 25.16
N ALA A 325 10.10 -4.76 23.96
CA ALA A 325 10.88 -5.58 23.04
C ALA A 325 12.14 -4.88 22.52
N LEU A 326 12.08 -3.56 22.28
CA LEU A 326 13.26 -2.76 21.92
C LEU A 326 14.26 -2.65 23.09
N GLY A 327 13.77 -2.44 24.31
CA GLY A 327 14.60 -2.34 25.52
C GLY A 327 15.25 -3.66 25.92
N ALA A 328 14.50 -4.77 25.92
CA ALA A 328 14.98 -6.09 26.34
C ALA A 328 16.10 -6.64 25.45
N HIS A 329 16.18 -6.18 24.20
CA HIS A 329 17.23 -6.58 23.25
C HIS A 329 18.38 -5.58 23.14
N ASN A 330 18.51 -4.62 24.07
CA ASN A 330 19.52 -3.55 24.06
C ASN A 330 19.54 -2.76 22.73
N LEU A 331 18.37 -2.53 22.14
CA LEU A 331 18.23 -1.81 20.86
C LEU A 331 18.04 -0.29 21.07
N ALA A 332 18.09 0.18 22.32
CA ALA A 332 18.12 1.57 22.74
C ALA A 332 19.07 1.73 23.94
N PRO A 333 19.75 2.88 24.13
CA PRO A 333 20.52 3.13 25.34
C PRO A 333 19.59 3.06 26.56
N ALA A 334 20.09 2.50 27.67
CA ALA A 334 19.32 2.23 28.88
C ALA A 334 18.54 3.47 29.36
N LEU A 335 17.24 3.49 29.08
CA LEU A 335 16.29 4.47 29.61
C LEU A 335 15.76 3.95 30.93
N ASP A 336 15.72 4.83 31.92
CA ASP A 336 15.32 4.57 33.30
C ASP A 336 13.82 4.20 33.37
N PHE A 337 13.53 2.99 33.83
CA PHE A 337 12.19 2.38 33.84
C PHE A 337 11.32 2.84 35.03
N ALA A 338 11.76 3.82 35.81
CA ALA A 338 11.10 4.19 37.06
C ALA A 338 9.86 5.09 36.91
N GLU A 339 9.67 5.80 35.78
CA GLU A 339 8.67 6.88 35.74
C GLU A 339 7.28 6.50 35.18
N ASP A 340 7.15 5.49 34.30
CA ASP A 340 5.89 5.26 33.57
C ASP A 340 5.02 4.07 34.06
N VAL A 341 5.47 3.28 35.04
CA VAL A 341 4.71 2.10 35.55
C VAL A 341 3.60 2.49 36.55
N ASN A 342 3.49 3.78 36.91
CA ASN A 342 2.60 4.26 37.97
C ASN A 342 1.11 4.39 37.59
N ILE A 343 0.71 3.98 36.38
CA ILE A 343 -0.70 3.97 35.97
C ILE A 343 -1.42 2.70 36.48
N ILE A 344 -0.73 1.56 36.51
CA ILE A 344 -1.34 0.27 36.87
C ILE A 344 -1.43 0.08 38.39
N SER A 345 -0.47 0.63 39.16
CA SER A 345 -0.45 0.49 40.63
C SER A 345 -1.54 1.27 41.36
N LYS A 346 -2.23 2.21 40.68
CA LYS A 346 -3.29 3.05 41.28
C LYS A 346 -4.72 2.58 40.97
N LEU A 347 -4.88 1.54 40.15
CA LEU A 347 -6.18 0.93 39.83
C LEU A 347 -6.54 -0.23 40.78
N SER A 348 -5.59 -0.73 41.58
CA SER A 348 -5.77 -1.88 42.48
C SER A 348 -5.75 -1.54 43.98
N GLY A 349 -6.21 -0.34 44.37
CA GLY A 349 -6.24 0.11 45.76
C GLY A 349 -7.58 0.74 46.18
N THR A 350 -8.18 0.15 47.21
CA THR A 350 -9.49 0.42 47.81
C THR A 350 -9.72 1.88 48.25
N SER A 351 -10.82 2.47 47.75
CA SER A 351 -11.71 3.50 48.33
C SER A 351 -11.20 4.49 49.41
N THR A 352 -11.16 5.79 49.06
CA THR A 352 -11.76 6.87 49.87
C THR A 352 -12.21 8.03 48.97
N GLU A 353 -13.50 8.40 49.05
CA GLU A 353 -14.16 9.43 48.21
C GLU A 353 -13.70 10.87 48.52
N ALA A 354 -12.99 11.12 49.62
CA ALA A 354 -12.54 12.46 50.00
C ALA A 354 -11.20 12.90 49.38
N ALA A 355 -10.47 12.01 48.70
CA ALA A 355 -9.20 12.33 48.05
C ALA A 355 -9.36 12.73 46.56
N ARG A 356 -10.57 12.66 46.01
CA ARG A 356 -10.85 12.94 44.60
C ARG A 356 -10.98 14.42 44.26
N GLU A 357 -11.36 15.29 45.20
CA GLU A 357 -11.57 16.71 44.88
C GLU A 357 -10.30 17.56 45.00
N VAL A 358 -9.36 17.22 45.89
CA VAL A 358 -8.15 18.05 46.10
C VAL A 358 -6.99 17.67 45.17
N TYR A 359 -6.98 16.45 44.61
CA TYR A 359 -5.96 16.02 43.63
C TYR A 359 -6.30 16.36 42.17
N PHE A 360 -7.49 16.93 41.91
CA PHE A 360 -7.99 17.22 40.56
C PHE A 360 -7.75 18.67 40.10
N GLU A 361 -7.49 19.61 41.01
CA GLU A 361 -7.31 21.04 40.67
C GLU A 361 -5.83 21.49 40.55
N GLU A 362 -4.90 20.94 41.34
CA GLU A 362 -3.54 21.49 41.44
C GLU A 362 -2.57 21.08 40.31
N ARG A 363 -2.91 20.13 39.42
CA ARG A 363 -2.03 19.73 38.30
C ARG A 363 -2.54 20.10 36.91
N PHE A 364 -3.73 20.72 36.81
CA PHE A 364 -4.29 21.19 35.54
C PHE A 364 -4.02 22.67 35.24
N GLN A 365 -3.30 23.39 36.13
CA GLN A 365 -3.01 24.82 35.96
C GLN A 365 -1.57 25.17 35.54
N SER A 366 -0.69 24.21 35.29
CA SER A 366 0.63 24.52 34.71
C SER A 366 0.95 23.63 33.51
N SER A 367 0.86 24.25 32.33
CA SER A 367 1.54 23.84 31.08
C SER A 367 0.88 22.76 30.24
N PHE A 368 -0.38 22.98 29.83
CA PHE A 368 -0.83 22.59 28.49
C PHE A 368 -1.62 23.73 27.87
N LYS A 369 -1.00 24.43 26.90
CA LYS A 369 -1.72 25.28 25.96
C LYS A 369 -2.73 24.41 25.22
N ARG A 370 -4.00 24.53 25.61
CA ARG A 370 -5.17 24.14 24.82
C ARG A 370 -5.16 24.97 23.53
N ALA A 371 -4.55 24.45 22.48
CA ALA A 371 -4.66 25.00 21.12
C ALA A 371 -4.78 23.91 20.03
N ASN A 372 -4.28 22.70 20.26
CA ASN A 372 -4.13 21.71 19.18
C ASN A 372 -5.22 20.62 19.11
N GLN A 373 -6.47 20.89 19.49
CA GLN A 373 -7.55 19.91 19.27
C GLN A 373 -8.68 20.47 18.39
N GLN A 374 -8.97 21.76 18.47
CA GLN A 374 -9.94 22.41 17.58
C GLN A 374 -9.38 22.73 16.18
N GLU A 375 -8.06 22.76 16.00
CA GLU A 375 -7.44 22.92 14.67
C GLU A 375 -7.43 21.63 13.84
N TRP A 376 -7.37 20.46 14.50
CA TRP A 376 -7.32 19.17 13.80
C TRP A 376 -8.69 18.70 13.32
N GLU A 377 -9.77 18.99 14.06
CA GLU A 377 -11.14 18.75 13.58
C GLU A 377 -11.52 19.70 12.43
N LYS A 378 -11.06 20.96 12.45
CA LYS A 378 -11.25 21.91 11.34
C LYS A 378 -10.47 21.56 10.07
N LEU A 379 -9.34 20.86 10.20
CA LEU A 379 -8.58 20.34 9.06
C LEU A 379 -9.26 19.14 8.37
N PHE A 380 -10.16 18.42 9.05
CA PHE A 380 -10.91 17.28 8.50
C PHE A 380 -12.36 17.58 8.13
N GLU A 381 -12.98 18.65 8.67
CA GLU A 381 -14.30 19.12 8.21
C GLU A 381 -14.24 19.85 6.85
N GLY A 382 -13.07 20.41 6.48
CA GLY A 382 -12.92 21.23 5.27
C GLY A 382 -12.92 20.47 3.93
N GLU A 383 -12.74 19.14 3.94
CA GLU A 383 -12.65 18.33 2.71
C GLU A 383 -13.94 17.59 2.33
N LEU A 384 -15.00 17.67 3.14
CA LEU A 384 -16.28 16.95 2.89
C LEU A 384 -17.49 17.86 2.61
N ALA A 385 -17.30 19.18 2.54
CA ALA A 385 -18.41 20.14 2.44
C ALA A 385 -18.47 20.99 1.14
N ASN A 386 -17.68 20.71 0.10
CA ASN A 386 -17.80 21.40 -1.19
C ASN A 386 -17.59 20.45 -2.38
N ALA A 387 -18.45 19.43 -2.46
CA ALA A 387 -18.62 18.62 -3.65
C ALA A 387 -20.03 18.88 -4.22
N ASP A 388 -20.28 20.11 -4.66
CA ASP A 388 -21.36 20.40 -5.58
C ASP A 388 -20.83 21.19 -6.79
N GLU A 389 -21.08 20.57 -7.94
CA GLU A 389 -21.03 21.03 -9.32
C GLU A 389 -20.56 22.48 -9.59
N GLN A 390 -19.32 22.60 -10.09
CA GLN A 390 -19.03 23.52 -11.18
C GLN A 390 -17.76 23.09 -11.93
N ASN A 391 -17.99 22.52 -13.09
CA ASN A 391 -17.01 22.13 -14.10
C ASN A 391 -16.41 23.40 -14.74
N PRO A 392 -15.10 23.71 -14.61
CA PRO A 392 -14.46 24.64 -15.52
C PRO A 392 -13.87 23.81 -16.65
N GLN A 393 -14.66 23.57 -17.69
CA GLN A 393 -14.11 23.25 -19.00
C GLN A 393 -13.36 24.49 -19.50
N LEU A 394 -12.10 24.63 -19.08
CA LEU A 394 -11.18 25.59 -19.68
C LEU A 394 -10.98 25.17 -21.13
N SER A 395 -11.43 26.03 -22.03
CA SER A 395 -11.37 25.74 -23.46
C SER A 395 -9.92 25.73 -23.93
N ALA A 396 -9.55 24.77 -24.77
CA ALA A 396 -8.21 24.67 -25.36
C ALA A 396 -7.77 25.97 -26.07
N LYS A 397 -8.72 26.84 -26.45
CA LYS A 397 -8.48 28.15 -27.06
C LYS A 397 -8.01 29.23 -26.09
N GLU A 398 -8.32 29.15 -24.80
CA GLU A 398 -7.87 30.14 -23.80
C GLU A 398 -6.43 29.85 -23.34
N ILE A 399 -6.02 28.57 -23.33
CA ILE A 399 -4.64 28.17 -23.06
C ILE A 399 -3.71 28.55 -24.23
N GLU A 400 -4.15 28.36 -25.48
CA GLU A 400 -3.40 28.82 -26.66
C GLU A 400 -3.28 30.36 -26.74
N PHE A 401 -4.28 31.10 -26.24
CA PHE A 401 -4.27 32.57 -26.26
C PHE A 401 -3.34 33.19 -25.19
N LEU A 402 -3.15 32.53 -24.05
CA LEU A 402 -2.19 32.97 -23.02
C LEU A 402 -0.75 32.59 -23.36
N GLN A 403 -0.53 31.41 -23.96
CA GLN A 403 0.81 30.95 -24.37
C GLN A 403 1.40 31.76 -25.54
N SER A 404 0.55 32.20 -26.47
CA SER A 404 1.00 32.97 -27.65
C SER A 404 1.50 34.39 -27.32
N LYS A 405 0.98 35.02 -26.25
CA LYS A 405 1.46 36.33 -25.79
C LYS A 405 2.76 36.28 -24.97
N GLU A 406 3.00 35.20 -24.24
CA GLU A 406 4.23 35.07 -23.43
C GLU A 406 5.44 34.66 -24.29
N GLN A 407 5.24 34.03 -25.45
CA GLN A 407 6.34 33.58 -26.31
C GLN A 407 6.98 34.70 -27.16
N GLU A 408 6.26 35.78 -27.48
CA GLU A 408 6.78 36.87 -28.32
C GLU A 408 7.66 37.89 -27.56
N ASP A 409 7.56 37.98 -26.22
CA ASP A 409 8.29 38.99 -25.42
C ASP A 409 9.64 38.51 -24.83
N ILE A 410 10.03 37.25 -25.04
CA ILE A 410 11.25 36.63 -24.45
C ILE A 410 12.42 36.59 -25.44
N GLU A 411 12.57 37.59 -26.31
CA GLU A 411 13.88 37.87 -26.89
C GLU A 411 14.72 38.70 -25.91
N ALA A 412 15.46 38.00 -25.04
CA ALA A 412 16.40 38.60 -24.09
C ALA A 412 17.85 38.52 -24.60
N SER A 413 18.59 39.61 -24.43
CA SER A 413 20.03 39.70 -24.61
C SER A 413 20.75 38.69 -23.69
N SER A 414 21.82 38.09 -24.20
CA SER A 414 22.52 36.95 -23.58
C SER A 414 23.50 37.34 -22.45
N SER A 415 23.48 38.58 -21.95
CA SER A 415 24.55 39.12 -21.11
C SER A 415 24.17 39.64 -19.72
N GLU A 416 22.91 39.51 -19.27
CA GLU A 416 22.51 40.03 -17.96
C GLU A 416 22.76 39.01 -16.82
N PRO A 417 23.28 39.46 -15.66
CA PRO A 417 23.70 38.57 -14.59
C PRO A 417 22.50 37.90 -13.89
N LEU A 418 22.48 36.56 -13.89
CA LEU A 418 21.62 35.76 -13.01
C LEU A 418 22.08 35.84 -11.56
N PHE A 419 21.13 36.06 -10.65
CA PHE A 419 21.37 36.10 -9.21
C PHE A 419 20.55 35.03 -8.49
N GLN A 420 21.20 34.29 -7.57
CA GLN A 420 20.54 33.31 -6.73
C GLN A 420 20.11 33.96 -5.41
N LEU A 421 18.80 33.95 -5.12
CA LEU A 421 18.21 34.46 -3.89
C LEU A 421 17.93 33.31 -2.92
N HIS A 422 18.48 33.40 -1.70
CA HIS A 422 18.31 32.44 -0.60
C HIS A 422 18.54 30.96 -0.97
N ASN A 423 19.38 30.69 -1.96
CA ASN A 423 19.63 29.35 -2.51
C ASN A 423 18.36 28.57 -2.91
N GLN A 424 17.30 29.29 -3.29
CA GLN A 424 15.99 28.73 -3.63
C GLN A 424 15.42 29.32 -4.93
N TYR A 425 15.67 30.60 -5.17
CA TYR A 425 15.15 31.30 -6.34
C TYR A 425 16.28 31.83 -7.22
N ILE A 426 16.04 31.87 -8.52
CA ILE A 426 16.93 32.50 -9.49
C ILE A 426 16.20 33.72 -10.06
N LEU A 427 16.86 34.87 -9.99
CA LEU A 427 16.35 36.14 -10.49
C LEU A 427 16.99 36.46 -11.84
N ARG A 428 16.16 36.87 -12.79
CA ARG A 428 16.58 37.38 -14.10
C ARG A 428 15.79 38.62 -14.47
N GLN A 429 16.47 39.67 -14.89
CA GLN A 429 15.80 40.82 -15.49
C GLN A 429 15.30 40.46 -16.90
N VAL A 430 14.07 40.85 -17.20
CA VAL A 430 13.43 40.68 -18.51
C VAL A 430 12.82 42.02 -18.95
N LYS A 431 12.50 42.17 -20.24
CA LYS A 431 11.97 43.44 -20.78
C LYS A 431 10.73 43.94 -20.04
N THR A 432 9.88 43.02 -19.60
CA THR A 432 8.60 43.30 -18.92
C THR A 432 8.72 43.46 -17.40
N GLY A 433 9.89 43.19 -16.81
CA GLY A 433 10.10 43.30 -15.36
C GLY A 433 11.14 42.34 -14.80
N LEU A 434 10.85 41.72 -13.65
CA LEU A 434 11.74 40.78 -12.96
C LEU A 434 11.16 39.37 -12.98
N MET A 435 11.88 38.44 -13.61
CA MET A 435 11.53 37.03 -13.61
C MET A 435 12.13 36.34 -12.38
N VAL A 436 11.28 35.66 -11.62
CA VAL A 436 11.66 34.86 -10.45
C VAL A 436 11.40 33.40 -10.77
N ILE A 437 12.45 32.59 -10.73
CA ILE A 437 12.40 31.16 -11.08
C ILE A 437 12.61 30.35 -9.80
N HIS A 438 11.69 29.43 -9.52
CA HIS A 438 11.85 28.48 -8.44
C HIS A 438 12.81 27.37 -8.88
N GLN A 439 14.00 27.33 -8.27
CA GLN A 439 15.11 26.48 -8.72
C GLN A 439 14.76 24.99 -8.77
N GLN A 440 14.18 24.45 -7.70
CA GLN A 440 13.82 23.02 -7.64
C GLN A 440 12.71 22.68 -8.65
N ALA A 441 11.56 23.36 -8.59
CA ALA A 441 10.43 23.14 -9.50
C ALA A 441 10.82 23.26 -10.99
N ALA A 442 11.65 24.25 -11.33
CA ALA A 442 12.20 24.39 -12.67
C ALA A 442 13.07 23.19 -13.06
N HIS A 443 13.95 22.73 -12.17
CA HIS A 443 14.82 21.58 -12.47
C HIS A 443 14.02 20.28 -12.58
N GLU A 444 13.01 20.07 -11.73
CA GLU A 444 12.08 18.94 -11.84
C GLU A 444 11.39 18.92 -13.20
N ARG A 445 10.95 20.09 -13.70
CA ARG A 445 10.32 20.20 -15.02
C ARG A 445 11.28 19.83 -16.16
N VAL A 446 12.49 20.39 -16.14
CA VAL A 446 13.54 20.09 -17.13
C VAL A 446 13.89 18.60 -17.15
N LEU A 447 14.06 17.99 -15.97
CA LEU A 447 14.38 16.57 -15.83
C LEU A 447 13.23 15.68 -16.30
N LEU A 448 11.98 16.03 -16.00
CA LEU A 448 10.82 15.28 -16.45
C LEU A 448 10.81 15.17 -17.98
N GLU A 449 10.94 16.29 -18.68
CA GLU A 449 10.91 16.31 -20.15
C GLU A 449 12.08 15.51 -20.75
N LYS A 450 13.28 15.68 -20.18
CA LYS A 450 14.47 14.91 -20.58
C LYS A 450 14.29 13.39 -20.37
N PHE A 451 13.69 12.96 -19.25
CA PHE A 451 13.47 11.55 -18.97
C PHE A 451 12.35 10.96 -19.83
N LEU A 452 11.29 11.71 -20.13
CA LEU A 452 10.26 11.31 -21.08
C LEU A 452 10.85 11.09 -22.48
N ASP A 453 11.70 12.00 -22.95
CA ASP A 453 12.38 11.85 -24.23
C ASP A 453 13.29 10.61 -24.27
N ARG A 454 14.05 10.35 -23.20
CA ARG A 454 14.88 9.14 -23.06
C ARG A 454 14.03 7.86 -23.10
N LEU A 455 12.90 7.83 -22.40
CA LEU A 455 11.96 6.69 -22.39
C LEU A 455 11.25 6.47 -23.73
N ASN A 456 11.07 7.53 -24.52
CA ASN A 456 10.49 7.44 -25.86
C ASN A 456 11.51 6.96 -26.89
N ARG A 457 12.77 7.38 -26.77
CA ARG A 457 13.87 6.98 -27.67
C ARG A 457 14.58 5.68 -27.27
N ASN A 458 14.29 5.14 -26.07
CA ASN A 458 15.02 4.02 -25.45
C ASN A 458 16.54 4.23 -25.38
N SER A 459 16.99 5.48 -25.23
CA SER A 459 18.40 5.87 -25.32
C SER A 459 18.93 6.37 -23.98
N GLY A 460 18.70 5.59 -22.91
CA GLY A 460 19.16 5.91 -21.56
C GLY A 460 20.66 5.74 -21.41
N GLU A 461 21.37 6.85 -21.25
CA GLU A 461 22.80 6.88 -20.90
C GLU A 461 22.99 6.47 -19.44
N SER A 462 23.93 5.57 -19.20
CA SER A 462 24.23 5.04 -17.86
C SER A 462 25.65 5.41 -17.45
N GLN A 463 25.79 5.91 -16.23
CA GLN A 463 27.06 6.00 -15.53
C GLN A 463 27.26 4.73 -14.72
N GLN A 464 28.32 3.97 -15.06
CA GLN A 464 28.69 2.76 -14.35
C GLN A 464 29.20 3.11 -12.95
N SER A 465 28.73 2.37 -11.95
CA SER A 465 29.18 2.48 -10.57
C SER A 465 30.48 1.70 -10.41
N LEU A 466 31.47 2.30 -9.74
CA LEU A 466 32.74 1.61 -9.43
C LEU A 466 32.52 0.35 -8.58
N PHE A 467 31.52 0.39 -7.70
CA PHE A 467 31.12 -0.74 -6.87
C PHE A 467 29.63 -1.01 -7.09
N PRO A 468 29.27 -2.18 -7.64
CA PRO A 468 27.87 -2.59 -7.74
C PRO A 468 27.22 -2.67 -6.35
N GLN A 469 25.95 -2.27 -6.26
CA GLN A 469 25.19 -2.31 -5.01
C GLN A 469 24.08 -3.34 -5.10
N THR A 470 24.00 -4.24 -4.11
CA THR A 470 22.91 -5.20 -3.98
C THR A 470 21.73 -4.55 -3.26
N ILE A 471 20.54 -4.67 -3.84
CA ILE A 471 19.29 -4.17 -3.27
C ILE A 471 18.30 -5.31 -3.18
N THR A 472 17.83 -5.58 -1.97
CA THR A 472 16.82 -6.61 -1.69
C THR A 472 15.45 -5.98 -1.55
N PHE A 473 14.48 -6.47 -2.32
CA PHE A 473 13.10 -6.02 -2.35
C PHE A 473 12.16 -7.03 -1.70
N SER A 474 10.94 -6.58 -1.38
CA SER A 474 9.83 -7.49 -1.11
C SER A 474 9.46 -8.25 -2.40
N ALA A 475 8.85 -9.44 -2.28
CA ALA A 475 8.49 -10.25 -3.44
C ALA A 475 7.54 -9.51 -4.41
N GLY A 476 6.55 -8.79 -3.88
CA GLY A 476 5.62 -7.99 -4.70
C GLY A 476 6.30 -6.81 -5.41
N ASP A 477 7.29 -6.19 -4.78
CA ASP A 477 8.04 -5.09 -5.39
C ASP A 477 9.05 -5.57 -6.42
N PHE A 478 9.65 -6.74 -6.19
CA PHE A 478 10.52 -7.40 -7.15
C PHE A 478 9.75 -7.76 -8.43
N ALA A 479 8.54 -8.32 -8.29
CA ALA A 479 7.69 -8.62 -9.44
C ALA A 479 7.35 -7.35 -10.26
N LEU A 480 7.04 -6.24 -9.59
CA LEU A 480 6.78 -4.96 -10.25
C LEU A 480 8.04 -4.41 -10.95
N LEU A 481 9.21 -4.53 -10.31
CA LEU A 481 10.49 -4.10 -10.85
C LEU A 481 10.83 -4.82 -12.16
N MET A 482 10.65 -6.15 -12.19
CA MET A 482 10.99 -6.97 -13.34
C MET A 482 10.06 -6.71 -14.53
N GLU A 483 8.81 -6.30 -14.32
CA GLU A 483 7.92 -5.86 -15.42
C GLU A 483 8.47 -4.60 -16.10
N MET A 484 8.90 -3.65 -15.29
CA MET A 484 9.33 -2.32 -15.74
C MET A 484 10.84 -2.29 -16.05
N GLU A 485 11.47 -3.46 -16.16
CA GLU A 485 12.91 -3.59 -16.35
C GLU A 485 13.36 -2.84 -17.60
N LYS A 486 12.59 -2.95 -18.69
CA LYS A 486 12.89 -2.30 -19.96
C LYS A 486 12.86 -0.78 -19.83
N GLU A 487 11.83 -0.22 -19.21
CA GLU A 487 11.66 1.21 -18.99
C GLU A 487 12.73 1.76 -18.04
N ILE A 488 13.02 1.04 -16.95
CA ILE A 488 14.04 1.45 -15.97
C ILE A 488 15.45 1.41 -16.62
N LYS A 489 15.72 0.40 -17.47
CA LYS A 489 16.95 0.37 -18.28
C LYS A 489 17.00 1.49 -19.32
N ALA A 490 15.86 1.85 -19.92
CA ALA A 490 15.73 2.96 -20.86
C ALA A 490 15.91 4.34 -20.20
N LEU A 491 15.70 4.47 -18.89
CA LEU A 491 16.07 5.67 -18.13
C LEU A 491 17.58 5.80 -17.93
N GLY A 492 18.35 4.70 -18.04
CA GLY A 492 19.79 4.67 -17.86
C GLY A 492 20.26 3.89 -16.62
N PHE A 493 19.37 3.21 -15.90
CA PHE A 493 19.81 2.25 -14.89
C PHE A 493 20.37 0.99 -15.54
N ARG A 494 21.34 0.37 -14.89
CA ARG A 494 21.87 -0.95 -15.25
C ARG A 494 21.82 -1.82 -14.02
N PHE A 495 21.03 -2.89 -14.09
CA PHE A 495 20.88 -3.83 -13.01
C PHE A 495 20.53 -5.22 -13.55
N GLU A 496 20.85 -6.24 -12.74
CA GLU A 496 20.59 -7.63 -13.05
C GLU A 496 19.97 -8.35 -11.83
N PRO A 497 19.05 -9.30 -12.04
CA PRO A 497 18.52 -10.10 -10.95
C PRO A 497 19.61 -10.98 -10.34
N PHE A 498 19.64 -11.06 -9.02
CA PHE A 498 20.59 -11.84 -8.25
C PHE A 498 19.87 -12.56 -7.09
N GLY A 499 19.50 -13.82 -7.30
CA GLY A 499 18.69 -14.59 -6.34
C GLY A 499 17.18 -14.33 -6.50
N LYS A 500 16.39 -14.63 -5.45
CA LYS A 500 14.92 -14.59 -5.52
C LYS A 500 14.34 -13.17 -5.61
N ASN A 501 14.68 -12.29 -4.66
CA ASN A 501 14.10 -10.95 -4.54
C ASN A 501 15.18 -9.85 -4.48
N THR A 502 16.33 -10.07 -5.10
CA THR A 502 17.47 -9.15 -5.01
C THR A 502 17.97 -8.82 -6.40
N VAL A 503 18.40 -7.58 -6.59
CA VAL A 503 19.08 -7.13 -7.82
C VAL A 503 20.42 -6.53 -7.49
N VAL A 504 21.35 -6.62 -8.43
CA VAL A 504 22.64 -5.94 -8.38
C VAL A 504 22.55 -4.74 -9.31
N VAL A 505 22.59 -3.53 -8.76
CA VAL A 505 22.65 -2.29 -9.53
C VAL A 505 24.12 -1.99 -9.86
N GLN A 506 24.43 -2.01 -11.15
CA GLN A 506 25.76 -1.77 -11.71
C GLN A 506 25.91 -0.33 -12.21
N GLY A 507 24.81 0.37 -12.51
CA GLY A 507 24.85 1.73 -13.04
C GLY A 507 23.58 2.53 -12.84
N ILE A 508 23.72 3.85 -12.79
CA ILE A 508 22.62 4.82 -12.64
C ILE A 508 22.56 5.74 -13.86
N PRO A 509 21.44 6.43 -14.13
CA PRO A 509 21.33 7.38 -15.23
C PRO A 509 22.40 8.47 -15.17
N ALA A 510 23.04 8.77 -16.30
CA ALA A 510 24.05 9.81 -16.39
C ALA A 510 23.47 11.21 -16.14
N GLY A 511 24.21 12.03 -15.40
CA GLY A 511 23.84 13.42 -15.08
C GLY A 511 23.04 13.60 -13.78
N ILE A 512 22.82 12.52 -13.03
CA ILE A 512 22.34 12.59 -11.65
C ILE A 512 23.59 12.71 -10.76
N GLY A 513 23.62 13.68 -9.83
CA GLY A 513 24.76 13.92 -8.94
C GLY A 513 25.17 12.68 -8.11
N SER A 514 26.18 12.80 -7.25
CA SER A 514 26.77 11.69 -6.47
C SER A 514 25.86 11.08 -5.39
N ALA A 515 24.56 10.93 -5.65
CA ALA A 515 23.64 10.18 -4.83
C ALA A 515 24.01 8.69 -4.87
N GLN A 516 23.95 8.03 -3.71
CA GLN A 516 24.19 6.60 -3.62
C GLN A 516 23.18 5.84 -4.49
N ALA A 517 23.65 4.94 -5.35
CA ALA A 517 22.84 4.21 -6.32
C ALA A 517 21.62 3.53 -5.68
N LYS A 518 21.80 2.94 -4.49
CA LYS A 518 20.74 2.34 -3.69
C LYS A 518 19.64 3.34 -3.31
N GLU A 519 20.00 4.51 -2.81
CA GLU A 519 19.01 5.50 -2.36
C GLU A 519 18.21 6.12 -3.51
N LEU A 520 18.84 6.25 -4.67
CA LEU A 520 18.17 6.73 -5.88
C LEU A 520 17.16 5.68 -6.36
N PHE A 521 17.57 4.41 -6.40
CA PHE A 521 16.76 3.31 -6.90
C PHE A 521 15.58 2.97 -5.98
N GLU A 522 15.82 2.86 -4.67
CA GLU A 522 14.76 2.65 -3.67
C GLU A 522 13.78 3.83 -3.64
N GLY A 523 14.29 5.06 -3.74
CA GLY A 523 13.47 6.28 -3.81
C GLY A 523 12.58 6.33 -5.06
N LEU A 524 13.10 5.93 -6.22
CA LEU A 524 12.34 5.83 -7.46
C LEU A 524 11.18 4.83 -7.29
N MET A 525 11.46 3.65 -6.75
CA MET A 525 10.43 2.62 -6.51
C MET A 525 9.38 3.08 -5.50
N HIS A 526 9.78 3.79 -4.44
CA HIS A 526 8.86 4.38 -3.48
C HIS A 526 7.92 5.40 -4.14
N GLN A 527 8.49 6.38 -4.84
CA GLN A 527 7.73 7.47 -5.46
C GLN A 527 6.80 6.93 -6.57
N PHE A 528 7.26 5.94 -7.35
CA PHE A 528 6.43 5.29 -8.37
C PHE A 528 5.16 4.70 -7.77
N LYS A 529 5.25 4.00 -6.64
CA LYS A 529 4.08 3.41 -5.96
C LYS A 529 3.14 4.48 -5.42
N GLN A 530 3.69 5.52 -4.80
CA GLN A 530 2.90 6.63 -4.25
C GLN A 530 2.12 7.36 -5.36
N ASN A 531 2.77 7.60 -6.48
CA ASN A 531 2.13 8.18 -7.65
C ASN A 531 1.06 7.22 -8.19
N GLN A 532 1.32 5.92 -8.29
CA GLN A 532 0.35 4.94 -8.81
C GLN A 532 -0.91 4.82 -7.95
N SER A 533 -0.81 5.01 -6.63
CA SER A 533 -1.97 5.00 -5.74
C SER A 533 -2.81 6.27 -5.83
N THR A 534 -2.19 7.40 -6.18
CA THR A 534 -2.81 8.74 -6.13
C THR A 534 -3.28 9.20 -7.51
N LEU A 535 -2.50 8.89 -8.54
CA LEU A 535 -2.63 9.35 -9.91
C LEU A 535 -2.57 8.11 -10.82
N SER A 536 -3.66 7.79 -11.50
CA SER A 536 -3.72 6.66 -12.44
C SER A 536 -2.97 6.97 -13.75
N LEU A 537 -1.66 7.21 -13.66
CA LEU A 537 -0.79 7.62 -14.77
C LEU A 537 -0.21 6.43 -15.56
N PRO A 538 0.12 6.63 -16.85
CA PRO A 538 0.92 5.68 -17.61
C PRO A 538 2.28 5.39 -16.97
N VAL A 539 2.76 4.15 -17.08
CA VAL A 539 4.00 3.66 -16.43
C VAL A 539 5.21 4.54 -16.75
N LYS A 540 5.41 4.89 -18.02
CA LYS A 540 6.53 5.74 -18.47
C LYS A 540 6.50 7.13 -17.85
N GLU A 541 5.32 7.74 -17.80
CA GLU A 541 5.17 9.08 -17.23
C GLU A 541 5.41 9.06 -15.73
N ASN A 542 4.85 8.07 -15.03
CA ASN A 542 5.07 7.91 -13.61
C ASN A 542 6.56 7.69 -13.28
N LEU A 543 7.25 6.83 -14.03
CA LEU A 543 8.68 6.61 -13.87
C LEU A 543 9.52 7.88 -14.07
N ALA A 544 9.22 8.65 -15.12
CA ALA A 544 9.91 9.91 -15.39
C ALA A 544 9.69 10.93 -14.26
N ARG A 545 8.45 11.06 -13.77
CA ARG A 545 8.09 11.93 -12.64
C ARG A 545 8.81 11.52 -11.36
N ALA A 546 8.79 10.21 -11.05
CA ALA A 546 9.44 9.65 -9.87
C ALA A 546 10.95 9.94 -9.86
N LEU A 547 11.61 9.74 -11.01
CA LEU A 547 13.05 10.01 -11.13
C LEU A 547 13.36 11.51 -11.11
N ALA A 548 12.56 12.35 -11.79
CA ALA A 548 12.75 13.80 -11.83
C ALA A 548 12.73 14.42 -10.43
N LYS A 549 11.72 14.08 -9.62
CA LYS A 549 11.61 14.57 -8.24
C LYS A 549 12.77 14.13 -7.35
N ARG A 550 13.26 12.89 -7.55
CA ARG A 550 14.38 12.37 -6.77
C ARG A 550 15.71 13.02 -7.17
N ALA A 551 15.94 13.19 -8.47
CA ALA A 551 17.17 13.72 -9.06
C ALA A 551 17.25 15.26 -9.09
N ALA A 552 16.15 15.96 -8.82
CA ALA A 552 16.13 17.41 -8.82
C ALA A 552 16.98 18.02 -7.69
N ILE A 553 17.34 19.29 -7.91
CA ILE A 553 18.20 20.07 -7.01
C ILE A 553 17.44 20.28 -5.71
N LYS A 554 18.10 20.07 -4.57
CA LYS A 554 17.44 20.19 -3.26
C LYS A 554 17.36 21.66 -2.83
N PRO A 555 16.37 22.02 -2.00
CA PRO A 555 16.30 23.36 -1.41
C PRO A 555 17.60 23.69 -0.68
N GLY A 556 18.11 24.91 -0.88
CA GLY A 556 19.30 25.38 -0.18
C GLY A 556 20.64 25.14 -0.90
N GLU A 557 20.64 24.46 -2.05
CA GLU A 557 21.84 24.19 -2.83
C GLU A 557 22.32 25.42 -3.62
N LYS A 558 23.59 25.80 -3.45
CA LYS A 558 24.19 26.94 -4.13
C LYS A 558 24.60 26.56 -5.56
N LEU A 559 24.15 27.32 -6.56
CA LEU A 559 24.46 27.06 -7.96
C LEU A 559 25.54 28.02 -8.48
N GLY A 560 26.44 27.48 -9.30
CA GLY A 560 27.38 28.29 -10.08
C GLY A 560 26.65 29.05 -11.20
N HIS A 561 27.26 30.11 -11.70
CA HIS A 561 26.65 30.97 -12.72
C HIS A 561 26.30 30.20 -14.01
N ASP A 562 27.19 29.32 -14.46
CA ASP A 562 26.95 28.46 -15.63
C ASP A 562 25.80 27.48 -15.43
N ALA A 563 25.68 26.91 -14.22
CA ALA A 563 24.59 26.00 -13.88
C ALA A 563 23.23 26.72 -13.84
N MET A 564 23.21 27.96 -13.34
CA MET A 564 22.01 28.80 -13.39
C MET A 564 21.61 29.12 -14.83
N ASN A 565 22.56 29.55 -15.68
CA ASN A 565 22.29 29.84 -17.09
C ASN A 565 21.74 28.60 -17.82
N ALA A 566 22.38 27.45 -17.63
CA ALA A 566 21.94 26.19 -18.22
C ALA A 566 20.52 25.81 -17.76
N LEU A 567 20.19 25.97 -16.47
CA LEU A 567 18.86 25.66 -15.95
C LEU A 567 17.79 26.55 -16.58
N VAL A 568 18.03 27.86 -16.65
CA VAL A 568 17.08 28.81 -17.24
C VAL A 568 16.88 28.53 -18.73
N SER A 569 17.96 28.33 -19.48
CA SER A 569 17.89 28.01 -20.90
C SER A 569 17.14 26.70 -21.16
N ASN A 570 17.43 25.65 -20.38
CA ASN A 570 16.74 24.37 -20.51
C ASN A 570 15.26 24.47 -20.12
N LEU A 571 14.92 25.26 -19.09
CA LEU A 571 13.53 25.47 -18.69
C LEU A 571 12.74 26.12 -19.82
N MET A 572 13.29 27.17 -20.45
CA MET A 572 12.61 27.85 -21.56
C MET A 572 12.50 27.01 -22.82
N ALA A 573 13.36 26.01 -22.99
CA ALA A 573 13.28 25.07 -24.10
C ALA A 573 12.23 23.95 -23.88
N CYS A 574 11.66 23.84 -22.68
CA CYS A 574 10.64 22.84 -22.36
C CYS A 574 9.28 23.20 -23.00
N LYS A 575 8.50 22.20 -23.40
CA LYS A 575 7.18 22.39 -24.04
C LYS A 575 6.15 23.12 -23.18
N ALA A 576 6.24 22.97 -21.86
CA ALA A 576 5.38 23.70 -20.93
C ALA A 576 6.22 24.16 -19.75
N PRO A 577 6.86 25.34 -19.83
CA PRO A 577 7.86 25.74 -18.85
C PRO A 577 7.21 26.14 -17.52
N GLY A 578 5.95 26.59 -17.50
CA GLY A 578 5.33 27.29 -16.35
C GLY A 578 4.95 26.43 -15.14
N TYR A 579 4.89 25.10 -15.27
CA TYR A 579 4.43 24.22 -14.18
C TYR A 579 5.36 23.03 -13.94
N SER A 580 5.59 22.71 -12.68
CA SER A 580 6.31 21.52 -12.23
C SER A 580 5.46 20.26 -12.47
N PRO A 581 6.02 19.06 -12.32
CA PRO A 581 5.24 17.82 -12.39
C PRO A 581 4.04 17.82 -11.42
N ASP A 582 4.18 18.43 -10.25
CA ASP A 582 3.13 18.45 -9.21
C ASP A 582 2.18 19.66 -9.34
N GLY A 583 2.35 20.49 -10.38
CA GLY A 583 1.49 21.64 -10.66
C GLY A 583 1.93 22.95 -10.01
N GLU A 584 3.09 22.98 -9.35
CA GLU A 584 3.66 24.21 -8.78
C GLU A 584 4.19 25.13 -9.88
N THR A 585 4.10 26.44 -9.70
CA THR A 585 4.65 27.40 -10.64
C THR A 585 6.17 27.38 -10.64
N THR A 586 6.78 27.16 -11.80
CA THR A 586 8.24 27.10 -11.95
C THR A 586 8.87 28.48 -12.02
N TYR A 587 8.13 29.46 -12.53
CA TYR A 587 8.54 30.85 -12.59
C TYR A 587 7.35 31.80 -12.58
N PHE A 588 7.62 33.04 -12.19
CA PHE A 588 6.65 34.13 -12.22
C PHE A 588 7.37 35.43 -12.64
N ILE A 589 6.68 36.29 -13.38
CA ILE A 589 7.21 37.58 -13.82
C ILE A 589 6.52 38.70 -13.03
N PHE A 590 7.32 39.45 -12.26
CA PHE A 590 6.89 40.69 -11.64
C PHE A 590 6.98 41.83 -12.66
N ASP A 591 5.82 42.23 -13.19
CA ASP A 591 5.70 43.36 -14.11
C ASP A 591 6.22 44.67 -13.49
N LEU A 592 6.99 45.43 -14.27
CA LEU A 592 7.59 46.69 -13.84
C LEU A 592 6.56 47.74 -13.38
N GLY A 593 5.36 47.73 -13.97
CA GLY A 593 4.23 48.57 -13.57
C GLY A 593 3.70 48.22 -12.19
N LYS A 594 3.60 46.92 -11.86
CA LYS A 594 3.22 46.47 -10.51
C LYS A 594 4.28 46.84 -9.48
N ILE A 595 5.55 46.72 -9.81
CA ILE A 595 6.66 47.18 -8.95
C ILE A 595 6.52 48.68 -8.69
N GLY A 596 6.28 49.49 -9.73
CA GLY A 596 6.09 50.92 -9.61
C GLY A 596 4.93 51.35 -8.70
N MET A 597 3.86 50.54 -8.59
CA MET A 597 2.74 50.82 -7.69
C MET A 597 3.15 50.82 -6.21
N TYR A 598 4.13 50.01 -5.82
CA TYR A 598 4.61 49.95 -4.43
C TYR A 598 5.45 51.17 -4.01
N PHE A 599 5.90 51.98 -4.97
CA PHE A 599 6.72 53.18 -4.72
C PHE A 599 5.95 54.50 -4.96
N ARG A 600 4.71 54.43 -5.45
CA ARG A 600 3.81 55.58 -5.52
C ARG A 600 2.94 55.56 -4.26
N GLN A 601 3.44 56.18 -3.18
CA GLN A 601 2.61 56.58 -2.03
C GLN A 601 1.76 57.80 -2.38
#